data_AF-A0AAQ1P0J5-F1
#
_entry.id   AF-A0AAQ1P0J5-F1
#
_cell.length_a   1.000
_cell.length_b   1.000
_cell.length_c   1.000
_cell.angle_alpha   90.00
_cell.angle_beta   90.00
_cell.angle_gamma   90.00
#
_symmetry.space_group_name_H-M   'P 1'
#
loop_
_entity.id
_entity.type
_entity.pdbx_description
1 polymer ?
#
loop_
_entity_poly.entity_id
_entity_poly.type
_entity_poly.pdbx_seq_one_letter_code
_entity_poly.pdbx_strand_id
1 'polypeptide(L)'
;MRTDFESDFTNGVLELENVSGSESFQIAKDLSRKFTSKLGICFLDILHVVWRFFFKVKEFYSLDIKQIALAKAVGLKVIKPLA
;
A
#
# COMPACT_ATOMS: atom_id res chain seq x y z
N MET A 1 14.66 4.17 -14.35
CA MET A 1 14.75 5.35 -13.45
C MET A 1 13.46 6.11 -13.67
N ARG A 2 12.68 6.41 -12.62
CA ARG A 2 11.48 7.25 -12.76
C ARG A 2 11.95 8.67 -13.07
N THR A 3 11.50 9.24 -14.19
CA THR A 3 11.95 10.58 -14.64
C THR A 3 11.09 11.67 -14.01
N ASP A 4 9.80 11.66 -14.31
CA ASP A 4 8.78 12.55 -13.75
C ASP A 4 7.41 11.84 -13.80
N PHE A 5 6.51 12.25 -12.92
CA PHE A 5 5.21 11.59 -12.75
C PHE A 5 4.37 11.55 -14.03
N GLU A 6 4.30 12.66 -14.75
CA GLU A 6 3.46 12.80 -15.95
C GLU A 6 3.98 11.94 -17.11
N SER A 7 5.30 11.93 -17.33
CA SER A 7 5.92 11.04 -18.30
C SER A 7 5.71 9.57 -17.93
N ASP A 8 5.92 9.19 -16.67
CA ASP A 8 5.74 7.80 -16.24
C ASP A 8 4.27 7.37 -16.35
N PHE A 9 3.33 8.25 -16.04
CA PHE A 9 1.90 7.99 -16.18
C PHE A 9 1.48 7.88 -17.65
N THR A 10 1.90 8.83 -18.50
CA THR A 10 1.58 8.83 -19.94
C THR A 10 2.14 7.61 -20.66
N ASN A 11 3.33 7.16 -20.27
CA ASN A 11 4.00 6.00 -20.87
C ASN A 11 3.57 4.65 -20.26
N GLY A 12 2.60 4.64 -19.34
CA GLY A 12 2.10 3.40 -18.71
C GLY A 12 3.06 2.76 -17.72
N VAL A 13 4.07 3.49 -17.24
CA VAL A 13 4.96 3.06 -16.15
C VAL A 13 4.25 3.18 -14.80
N LEU A 14 3.35 4.16 -14.66
CA LEU A 14 2.44 4.34 -13.54
C LEU A 14 0.99 4.26 -14.00
N GLU A 15 0.15 3.63 -13.18
CA GLU A 15 -1.30 3.58 -13.38
C GLU A 15 -2.00 4.24 -12.19
N LEU A 16 -3.05 5.01 -12.48
CA LEU A 16 -3.93 5.59 -11.47
C LEU A 16 -5.24 4.79 -11.46
N GLU A 17 -5.49 4.14 -10.34
CA GLU A 17 -6.65 3.27 -10.16
C GLU A 17 -7.67 3.91 -9.23
N ASN A 18 -8.94 3.90 -9.64
CA ASN A 18 -10.03 4.43 -8.83
C ASN A 18 -10.46 3.40 -7.80
N VAL A 19 -10.09 3.66 -6.55
CA VAL A 19 -10.42 2.80 -5.41
C VAL A 19 -11.70 3.25 -4.73
N SER A 20 -12.57 2.31 -4.35
CA SER A 20 -13.74 2.62 -3.53
C SER A 20 -13.30 3.17 -2.18
N GLY A 21 -13.53 4.47 -1.96
CA GLY A 21 -13.13 5.15 -0.73
C GLY A 21 -13.84 4.60 0.51
N SER A 22 -15.13 4.29 0.40
CA SER A 22 -15.91 3.76 1.52
C SER A 22 -15.49 2.34 1.91
N GLU A 23 -15.27 1.47 0.93
CA GLU A 23 -14.85 0.08 1.18
C GLU A 23 -13.42 0.02 1.74
N SER A 24 -12.49 0.73 1.11
CA SER A 24 -11.10 0.81 1.58
C SER A 24 -11.02 1.41 2.99
N PHE A 25 -11.81 2.43 3.30
CA PHE A 25 -11.87 3.02 4.63
C PHE A 25 -12.35 2.02 5.70
N GLN A 26 -13.40 1.24 5.41
CA GLN A 26 -13.89 0.25 6.38
C GLN A 26 -12.88 -0.87 6.64
N ILE A 27 -12.25 -1.40 5.58
CA ILE A 27 -11.18 -2.39 5.74
C ILE A 27 -10.01 -1.80 6.54
N ALA A 28 -9.62 -0.56 6.26
CA ALA A 28 -8.56 0.13 7.01
C ALA A 28 -8.92 0.33 8.49
N LYS A 29 -10.19 0.63 8.79
CA LYS A 29 -10.68 0.75 10.17
C LYS A 29 -10.60 -0.58 10.92
N ASP A 30 -10.91 -1.69 10.25
CA ASP A 30 -10.83 -3.04 10.83
C ASP A 30 -9.39 -3.45 11.12
N LEU A 31 -8.47 -3.13 10.20
CA LEU A 31 -7.05 -3.38 10.40
C LEU A 31 -6.44 -2.46 11.46
N SER A 32 -6.86 -1.19 11.52
CA SER A 32 -6.41 -0.24 12.55
C SER A 32 -6.67 -0.76 13.96
N ARG A 33 -7.87 -1.33 14.20
CA ARG A 33 -8.21 -1.95 15.48
C ARG A 33 -7.27 -3.10 15.87
N LYS A 34 -6.67 -3.78 14.90
CA LYS A 34 -5.80 -4.95 15.12
C LYS A 34 -4.31 -4.59 15.21
N PHE A 35 -3.86 -3.60 14.45
CA PHE A 35 -2.44 -3.38 14.19
C PHE A 35 -1.90 -2.06 14.72
N THR A 36 -2.73 -1.04 14.94
CA THR A 36 -2.27 0.30 15.34
C THR A 36 -1.48 0.27 16.66
N SER A 37 -2.03 -0.34 17.71
CA SER A 37 -1.35 -0.44 19.01
C SER A 37 -0.11 -1.35 18.97
N LYS A 38 -0.14 -2.40 18.14
CA LYS A 38 0.93 -3.39 18.04
C LYS A 38 2.13 -2.90 17.22
N LEU A 39 1.89 -2.16 16.14
CA LEU A 39 2.91 -1.75 15.18
C LEU A 39 3.25 -0.26 15.26
N GLY A 40 2.52 0.54 16.03
CA GLY A 40 2.70 1.99 16.10
C GLY A 40 2.52 2.67 14.74
N ILE A 41 1.59 2.16 13.94
CA ILE A 41 1.32 2.55 12.55
C ILE A 41 0.14 3.53 12.48
N CYS A 42 0.19 4.52 11.59
CA CYS A 42 -0.91 5.47 11.46
C CYS A 42 -1.98 4.95 10.48
N PHE A 43 -3.17 5.57 10.52
CA PHE A 43 -4.28 5.16 9.66
C PHE A 43 -3.95 5.27 8.15
N LEU A 44 -3.16 6.28 7.76
CA LEU A 44 -2.79 6.49 6.35
C LEU A 44 -1.89 5.37 5.83
N ASP A 45 -0.94 4.90 6.64
CA ASP A 45 -0.10 3.75 6.31
C ASP A 45 -0.94 2.47 6.12
N ILE A 46 -1.97 2.29 6.96
CA ILE A 46 -2.92 1.18 6.84
C ILE A 46 -3.71 1.30 5.55
N LEU A 47 -4.22 2.50 5.24
CA LEU A 47 -4.99 2.75 4.02
C LEU A 47 -4.17 2.44 2.76
N HIS A 48 -2.90 2.83 2.74
CA HIS A 48 -1.97 2.51 1.65
C HIS A 48 -1.84 0.99 1.42
N VAL A 49 -1.68 0.21 2.50
CA VAL A 49 -1.61 -1.25 2.39
C VAL A 49 -2.96 -1.85 1.95
N VAL A 50 -4.08 -1.28 2.38
CA VAL A 50 -5.43 -1.73 2.02
C VAL A 50 -5.74 -1.53 0.54
N TRP A 51 -5.26 -0.44 -0.08
CA TRP A 51 -5.51 -0.21 -1.50
C TRP A 51 -5.02 -1.34 -2.40
N ARG A 52 -4.03 -2.12 -1.94
CA ARG A 52 -3.64 -3.35 -2.63
C ARG A 52 -4.81 -4.27 -2.92
N PHE A 53 -5.83 -4.36 -2.06
CA PHE A 53 -6.92 -5.34 -2.21
C PHE A 53 -7.77 -5.05 -3.45
N PHE A 54 -7.74 -3.80 -3.88
CA PHE A 54 -8.45 -3.31 -5.05
C PHE A 54 -7.58 -3.39 -6.30
N PHE A 55 -6.26 -3.42 -6.13
CA PHE A 55 -5.33 -3.61 -7.22
C PHE A 55 -5.01 -5.10 -7.40
N LYS A 56 -4.95 -5.61 -8.64
CA LYS A 56 -4.57 -7.01 -8.90
C LYS A 56 -3.05 -7.25 -8.73
N VAL A 57 -2.44 -6.59 -7.75
CA VAL A 57 -1.00 -6.58 -7.51
C VAL A 57 -0.59 -7.77 -6.66
N LYS A 58 0.50 -8.43 -7.07
CA LYS A 58 1.08 -9.58 -6.36
C LYS A 58 2.17 -9.17 -5.38
N GLU A 59 2.70 -7.97 -5.52
CA GLU A 59 3.91 -7.50 -4.84
C GLU A 59 3.67 -6.12 -4.25
N PHE A 60 4.21 -5.88 -3.06
CA PHE A 60 4.13 -4.61 -2.34
C PHE A 60 5.53 -4.02 -2.19
N TYR A 61 5.70 -2.77 -2.60
CA TYR A 61 6.94 -2.02 -2.45
C TYR A 61 6.70 -0.83 -1.52
N SER A 62 7.52 -0.72 -0.48
CA SER A 62 7.58 0.46 0.36
C SER A 62 8.96 0.59 0.99
N LEU A 63 9.36 1.82 1.28
CA LEU A 63 10.55 2.15 2.06
C LEU A 63 10.22 2.34 3.55
N ASP A 64 8.94 2.44 3.90
CA ASP A 64 8.48 2.59 5.26
C ASP A 64 8.41 1.22 5.96
N ILE A 65 9.19 1.06 7.03
CA ILE A 65 9.29 -0.19 7.78
C ILE A 65 7.98 -0.64 8.41
N LYS A 66 7.08 0.29 8.78
CA LYS A 66 5.77 0.00 9.38
C LYS A 66 4.80 -0.46 8.30
N GLN A 67 4.80 0.19 7.14
CA GLN A 67 4.01 -0.26 5.99
C GLN A 67 4.44 -1.66 5.56
N ILE A 68 5.75 -1.93 5.52
CA ILE A 68 6.31 -3.27 5.24
C ILE A 68 5.86 -4.30 6.29
N ALA A 69 5.91 -3.94 7.58
CA ALA A 69 5.49 -4.83 8.65
C ALA A 69 4.00 -5.19 8.55
N LEU A 70 3.14 -4.20 8.28
CA LEU A 70 1.72 -4.42 8.08
C LEU A 70 1.46 -5.25 6.82
N ALA A 71 2.11 -4.93 5.70
CA ALA A 71 2.02 -5.67 4.45
C ALA A 71 2.30 -7.17 4.67
N LYS A 72 3.39 -7.49 5.37
CA LYS A 72 3.71 -8.88 5.75
C LYS A 72 2.64 -9.50 6.64
N ALA A 73 2.14 -8.76 7.63
CA ALA A 73 1.10 -9.24 8.55
C ALA A 73 -0.23 -9.57 7.84
N VAL A 74 -0.53 -8.90 6.72
CA VAL A 74 -1.72 -9.18 5.89
C VAL A 74 -1.43 -10.10 4.70
N GLY A 75 -0.26 -10.76 4.68
CA GLY A 75 0.09 -11.80 3.71
C GLY A 75 0.62 -11.29 2.36
N LEU A 76 1.09 -10.04 2.27
CA LEU A 76 1.68 -9.52 1.05
C LEU A 76 3.12 -9.96 0.86
N LYS A 77 3.47 -10.29 -0.39
CA LYS A 77 4.86 -10.42 -0.81
C LYS A 77 5.48 -9.03 -0.90
N VAL A 78 6.38 -8.71 0.02
CA VAL A 78 7.13 -7.45 0.00
C VAL A 78 8.40 -7.63 -0.84
N ILE A 79 8.59 -6.77 -1.84
CA ILE A 79 9.82 -6.69 -2.63
C ILE A 79 10.79 -5.70 -2.01
N LYS A 80 12.07 -6.07 -1.97
CA LYS A 80 13.14 -5.19 -1.47
C LYS A 80 13.59 -4.25 -2.59
N PRO A 81 14.06 -3.04 -2.26
CA PRO A 81 14.80 -2.22 -3.22
C PRO A 81 15.95 -3.03 -3.82
N LEU A 82 16.10 -2.97 -5.14
CA LEU A 82 17.34 -3.41 -5.78
C LEU A 82 18.46 -2.51 -5.24
N ALA A 83 19.50 -3.14 -4.69
CA ALA A 83 20.70 -2.48 -4.19
C ALA A 83 21.47 -1.79 -5.33
#